data_AF-A0A9E2VCZ7-F1
#
_entry.id   AF-A0A9E2VCZ7-F1
#
_cell.length_a   1.000
_cell.length_b   1.000
_cell.length_c   1.000
_cell.angle_alpha   90.00
_cell.angle_beta   90.00
_cell.angle_gamma   90.00
#
_symmetry.space_group_name_H-M   'P 1'
#
loop_
_entity.id
_entity.type
_entity.pdbx_description
1 polymer ?
#
loop_
_entity_poly.entity_id
_entity_poly.type
_entity_poly.pdbx_seq_one_letter_code
_entity_poly.pdbx_strand_id
1 'polypeptide(L)' 'MNNKLIKRRLFQELKEHLNKKEISFIIGPRQVGKTTLMRALQEEMENKGKKNVFLSFDFEEDAKFFNSQ' A
#
# COMPACT_ATOMS: atom_id res chain seq x y z
N MET A 1 -17.44 2.10 -15.11
CA MET A 1 -16.65 0.92 -15.52
C MET A 1 -16.53 -0.02 -14.33
N ASN A 2 -17.04 -1.25 -14.42
CA ASN A 2 -16.85 -2.26 -13.37
C ASN A 2 -15.38 -2.75 -13.43
N ASN A 3 -14.49 -2.06 -12.72
CA ASN A 3 -13.09 -2.50 -12.58
C ASN A 3 -13.02 -3.68 -11.61
N LYS A 4 -13.13 -4.90 -12.14
CA LYS A 4 -12.94 -6.12 -11.35
C LYS A 4 -11.45 -6.28 -11.02
N LEU A 5 -11.06 -5.92 -9.80
CA LEU A 5 -9.73 -6.20 -9.27
C LEU A 5 -9.48 -7.72 -9.22
N ILE A 6 -8.34 -8.16 -9.75
CA ILE A 6 -7.90 -9.55 -9.66
C ILE A 6 -7.51 -9.82 -8.20
N LYS A 7 -8.12 -10.84 -7.57
CA LYS A 7 -7.76 -11.25 -6.22
C LYS A 7 -6.29 -11.69 -6.17
N ARG A 8 -5.52 -11.11 -5.26
CA ARG A 8 -4.10 -11.45 -5.06
C ARG A 8 -3.91 -12.15 -3.72
N ARG A 9 -3.20 -13.28 -3.72
CA ARG A 9 -2.82 -13.98 -2.47
C ARG A 9 -2.06 -13.05 -1.52
N LEU A 10 -1.13 -12.29 -2.08
CA LEU A 10 -0.30 -11.30 -1.36
C LEU A 10 -1.13 -10.24 -0.60
N PHE A 11 -2.36 -9.95 -1.02
CA PHE A 11 -3.21 -9.00 -0.29
C PHE A 11 -3.54 -9.50 1.11
N GLN A 12 -3.90 -10.78 1.26
CA GLN A 12 -4.21 -11.34 2.58
C GLN A 12 -2.97 -11.45 3.45
N GLU A 13 -1.83 -11.87 2.87
CA GLU A 13 -0.54 -11.92 3.57
C GLU A 13 -0.15 -10.55 4.14
N LEU A 14 -0.25 -9.49 3.34
CA LEU A 14 0.02 -8.11 3.80
C LEU A 14 -0.98 -7.65 4.85
N LYS A 15 -2.28 -7.95 4.67
CA LYS A 15 -3.34 -7.60 5.62
C LYS A 15 -3.13 -8.23 6.99
N GLU A 16 -2.71 -9.49 7.05
CA GLU A 16 -2.38 -10.18 8.29
C GLU A 16 -1.13 -9.58 8.95
N HIS A 17 -0.15 -9.16 8.15
CA HIS A 17 1.08 -8.54 8.62
C HIS A 17 0.90 -7.10 9.15
N LEU A 18 -0.19 -6.39 8.83
CA LEU A 18 -0.41 -5.00 9.26
C LEU A 18 -0.33 -4.76 10.78
N ASN A 19 -0.53 -5.79 11.61
CA ASN A 19 -0.45 -5.67 13.08
C ASN A 19 0.94 -6.01 13.65
N LYS A 20 1.92 -6.28 12.78
CA LYS A 20 3.30 -6.61 13.13
C LYS A 20 4.12 -5.32 13.23
N LYS A 21 5.19 -5.31 14.02
CA LYS A 21 6.06 -4.13 14.18
C LYS A 21 7.08 -3.99 13.05
N GLU A 22 7.21 -5.04 12.25
CA GLU A 22 8.10 -5.14 11.10
C GLU A 22 7.51 -4.47 9.85
N ILE A 23 8.39 -4.01 8.96
CA ILE A 23 8.01 -3.44 7.66
C ILE A 23 7.96 -4.55 6.61
N SER A 24 6.90 -4.59 5.80
CA SER A 24 6.82 -5.47 4.63
C SER A 24 7.44 -4.78 3.40
N PHE A 25 8.34 -5.47 2.71
CA PHE A 25 8.91 -5.00 1.45
C PHE A 25 8.30 -5.75 0.26
N ILE A 26 7.65 -5.02 -0.66
CA ILE A 26 6.98 -5.61 -1.82
C ILE A 26 7.89 -5.50 -3.05
N ILE A 27 8.47 -6.62 -3.47
CA ILE A 27 9.32 -6.71 -4.65
C ILE A 27 8.55 -7.15 -5.90
N GLY A 28 9.03 -6.75 -7.07
CA GLY A 28 8.53 -7.22 -8.36
C GLY A 28 8.71 -6.21 -9.50
N PRO A 29 8.47 -6.63 -10.77
CA PRO A 29 8.66 -5.77 -11.94
C PRO A 29 7.82 -4.48 -11.90
N ARG A 30 8.21 -3.45 -12.65
CA ARG A 30 7.38 -2.24 -12.83
C ARG A 30 6.04 -2.63 -13.47
N GLN A 31 4.99 -1.85 -13.17
CA GLN A 31 3.64 -2.01 -13.75
C GLN A 31 2.90 -3.33 -13.45
N VAL A 32 3.38 -4.14 -12.49
CA VAL A 32 2.65 -5.35 -12.04
C VAL A 32 1.53 -5.05 -11.04
N GLY A 33 1.17 -3.78 -10.80
CA GLY A 33 0.10 -3.39 -9.87
C GLY A 33 0.48 -3.34 -8.39
N LYS A 34 1.76 -3.07 -8.07
CA LYS A 34 2.22 -2.88 -6.67
C LYS A 34 1.48 -1.72 -5.99
N THR A 35 1.43 -0.56 -6.64
CA THR A 35 0.70 0.62 -6.15
C THR A 35 -0.79 0.32 -5.96
N THR A 36 -1.40 -0.40 -6.91
CA THR A 36 -2.82 -0.83 -6.81
C THR A 36 -3.05 -1.71 -5.59
N LEU A 37 -2.14 -2.66 -5.31
CA LEU A 37 -2.21 -3.51 -4.12
C LEU A 37 -2.10 -2.69 -2.82
N MET A 38 -1.18 -1.72 -2.77
CA MET A 38 -1.03 -0.84 -1.60
C MET A 38 -2.26 0.05 -1.39
N ARG A 39 -2.86 0.59 -2.46
CA ARG A 39 -4.08 1.40 -2.38
C ARG A 39 -5.29 0.58 -1.94
N ALA A 40 -5.44 -0.66 -2.42
CA ALA A 40 -6.48 -1.56 -1.93
C ALA A 40 -6.31 -1.88 -0.43
N LEU A 41 -5.07 -1.99 0.05
CA LEU A 41 -4.80 -2.22 1.46
C LEU A 41 -5.13 -0.98 2.31
N GLN A 42 -4.81 0.20 1.78
CA GLN A 42 -5.16 1.48 2.38
C GLN A 42 -6.69 1.63 2.51
N GLU A 43 -7.44 1.40 1.43
CA GLU A 43 -8.91 1.46 1.42
C GLU A 43 -9.52 0.51 2.47
N GLU A 44 -8.98 -0.70 2.61
CA GLU A 44 -9.40 -1.65 3.65
C GLU A 44 -9.12 -1.14 5.08
N MET A 45 -8.08 -0.33 5.29
CA MET A 45 -7.81 0.32 6.58
C MET A 45 -8.75 1.50 6.84
N GLU A 46 -9.00 2.32 5.82
CA GLU A 46 -9.94 3.45 5.88
C GLU A 46 -11.37 2.98 6.17
N ASN A 47 -11.81 1.91 5.50
CA ASN A 47 -13.11 1.27 5.73
C ASN A 47 -13.26 0.73 7.17
N LYS A 48 -12.14 0.47 7.86
CA LYS A 48 -12.12 0.08 9.29
C LYS A 48 -11.94 1.25 10.24
N GLY A 49 -11.92 2.48 9.74
CA GLY A 49 -11.66 3.69 10.53
C GLY A 49 -10.22 3.75 11.08
N LYS A 50 -9.27 3.01 10.51
CA LYS A 50 -7.88 3.03 10.95
C LYS A 50 -7.13 4.17 10.26
N LYS A 51 -6.49 5.01 11.07
CA LYS A 51 -5.56 6.04 10.58
C LYS A 51 -4.41 5.37 9.83
N ASN A 52 -4.11 5.90 8.66
CA ASN A 52 -3.03 5.45 7.79
C ASN A 52 -2.52 6.65 6.99
N VAL A 53 -1.36 6.48 6.35
CA VAL A 53 -0.79 7.47 5.42
C VAL A 53 -0.23 6.73 4.23
N PHE A 54 -0.42 7.28 3.03
CA PHE A 54 0.22 6.81 1.81
C PHE A 54 1.24 7.85 1.38
N LEU A 55 2.50 7.46 1.32
CA LEU A 55 3.61 8.32 0.90
C LEU A 55 4.22 7.75 -0.37
N SER A 56 4.44 8.60 -1.36
CA SER A 56 5.06 8.25 -2.64
C SER A 56 6.34 9.04 -2.84
N PHE A 57 7.39 8.39 -3.34
CA PHE A 57 8.58 9.10 -3.82
C PHE A 57 8.35 9.81 -5.16
N ASP A 58 7.24 9.51 -5.84
CA ASP A 58 6.90 10.12 -7.12
C ASP A 58 6.15 11.46 -6.96
N PHE A 59 5.69 11.80 -5.76
CA PHE A 59 4.93 13.03 -5.49
C PHE A 59 5.80 14.06 -4.77
N GLU A 60 5.97 15.24 -5.39
CA GLU A 60 6.78 16.33 -4.83
C GLU A 60 6.26 16.79 -3.45
N GLU A 61 4.94 16.78 -3.25
CA GLU A 61 4.30 17.12 -1.98
C GLU A 61 4.71 16.19 -0.83
N ASP A 62 5.05 14.94 -1.15
CA ASP A 62 5.47 13.93 -0.17
C ASP A 62 6.97 14.03 0.14
N ALA A 63 7.76 14.69 -0.72
CA ALA A 63 9.22 14.79 -0.59
C ALA A 63 9.65 15.31 0.80
N LYS A 64 8.89 16.25 1.36
CA LYS A 64 9.13 16.81 2.70
C LYS A 64 9.16 15.78 3.83
N PHE A 65 8.49 14.63 3.65
CA PHE A 65 8.45 13.57 4.66
C PHE A 65 9.67 12.64 4.61
N PHE A 66 10.55 12.80 3.63
CA PHE A 66 11.73 11.95 3.41
C PHE A 66 13.06 12.66 3.66
N ASN A 67 13.05 13.89 4.17
CA ASN A 67 14.24 14.72 4.38
C ASN A 67 15.28 14.13 5.36
N SER A 68 14.91 13.16 6.19
CA SER A 68 15.78 12.54 7.20
C SER A 68 16.34 11.17 6.81
N GLN A 69 16.14 10.75 5.56
CA GLN A 69 16.61 9.47 5.03
C GLN A 69 18.00 9.61 4.39
#